data_AF-A0A7W5EL18-F1
#
_entry.id   AF-A0A7W5EL18-F1
#
_cell.length_a   1.000
_cell.length_b   1.000
_cell.length_c   1.000
_cell.angle_alpha   90.00
_cell.angle_beta   90.00
_cell.angle_gamma   90.00
#
_symmetry.space_group_name_H-M   'P 1'
#
loop_
_entity.id
_entity.type
_entity.pdbx_description
1 polymer ?
#
loop_
_entity_poly.entity_id
_entity_poly.type
_entity_poly.pdbx_seq_one_letter_code
_entity_poly.pdbx_strand_id
1 'polypeptide(L)'
;MSPSLVPWRRRKAAAKPAATSVRMAGIFRRFFSFVIDAVVLNVLGLIIGAVFFDQLAGLGIWARLIGLVIATLYIGLTTSKRWGACTLGQRALELRVVDARGDELPLGKSLLRAFVLMTPFVLCGTAMILKDAPLWQRVFDGVMGGLAVGSLYLLVINRRTRQGLHDLVTGAFVVREDTWHYPMPGVSTWRPHLYYVAGIVVICAAVVLSGFPVAVRFAGLSQSQLADGAAPEGTPVVLAGWMETKPKKADKPSGEAKPTPTPAPAKGGVEKICVSAKFVLRGPGIEQEALAKRLVRDKAKQEGCGLDENLPVRLMYGYDMGIMRGARFRDYTIEP
;
A
#
# COMPACT_ATOMS: atom_id res chain seq x y z
N MET A 1 81.84 -3.75 20.50
CA MET A 1 81.63 -4.22 19.11
C MET A 1 80.46 -5.20 19.10
N SER A 2 79.62 -5.09 18.06
CA SER A 2 78.35 -5.80 17.79
C SER A 2 77.11 -5.43 18.62
N PRO A 3 76.17 -4.65 18.05
CA PRO A 3 74.77 -4.66 18.45
C PRO A 3 73.99 -5.72 17.64
N SER A 4 73.22 -6.50 18.39
CA SER A 4 72.27 -7.52 17.95
C SER A 4 71.15 -6.97 17.04
N LEU A 5 70.91 -7.67 15.93
CA LEU A 5 69.75 -7.51 15.06
C LEU A 5 68.48 -8.10 15.73
N VAL A 6 67.44 -7.28 15.91
CA VAL A 6 66.07 -7.74 16.14
C VAL A 6 65.17 -7.14 15.05
N PRO A 7 64.63 -7.94 14.11
CA PRO A 7 63.76 -7.44 13.04
C PRO A 7 62.30 -7.48 13.52
N TRP A 8 61.86 -6.43 14.23
CA TRP A 8 60.44 -6.28 14.59
C TRP A 8 59.76 -5.17 13.79
N ARG A 9 58.61 -5.53 13.23
CA ARG A 9 57.60 -4.70 12.55
C ARG A 9 58.03 -4.04 11.25
N ARG A 10 57.72 -4.76 10.15
CA ARG A 10 57.08 -4.13 8.99
C ARG A 10 55.96 -3.22 9.51
N ARG A 11 56.20 -1.90 9.53
CA ARG A 11 55.10 -0.93 9.50
C ARG A 11 54.32 -1.27 8.24
N LYS A 12 53.13 -1.88 8.39
CA LYS A 12 52.13 -1.82 7.33
C LYS A 12 52.05 -0.35 6.96
N ALA A 13 52.43 -0.03 5.72
CA ALA A 13 52.27 1.29 5.17
C ALA A 13 50.87 1.77 5.54
N ALA A 14 50.79 2.88 6.26
CA ALA A 14 49.54 3.51 6.60
C ALA A 14 48.75 3.65 5.28
N ALA A 15 47.59 2.99 5.22
CA ALA A 15 46.67 3.21 4.12
C ALA A 15 46.44 4.71 4.00
N LYS A 16 46.55 5.25 2.78
CA LYS A 16 46.22 6.63 2.41
C LYS A 16 44.97 7.09 3.19
N PRO A 17 44.93 8.32 3.73
CA PRO A 17 43.71 8.84 4.32
C PRO A 17 42.58 8.78 3.27
N ALA A 18 41.52 8.10 3.66
CA ALA A 18 40.35 7.82 2.84
C ALA A 18 39.50 9.10 2.66
N ALA A 19 39.11 9.34 1.40
CA ALA A 19 38.05 10.25 0.91
C ALA A 19 37.72 11.53 1.72
N THR A 20 38.15 12.68 1.18
CA THR A 20 37.77 14.05 1.59
C THR A 20 36.38 14.50 1.11
N SER A 21 35.48 13.59 0.74
CA SER A 21 34.16 13.92 0.20
C SER A 21 33.05 13.02 0.73
N VAL A 22 31.88 13.62 0.98
CA VAL A 22 30.68 12.90 1.43
C VAL A 22 30.27 11.85 0.40
N ARG A 23 30.05 10.62 0.86
CA ARG A 23 29.57 9.54 -0.01
C ARG A 23 28.05 9.45 0.08
N MET A 24 27.37 9.91 -0.98
CA MET A 24 25.94 9.75 -1.13
C MET A 24 25.54 8.28 -1.15
N ALA A 25 24.46 7.93 -0.44
CA ALA A 25 23.95 6.56 -0.45
C ALA A 25 23.56 6.12 -1.87
N GLY A 26 23.89 4.88 -2.23
CA GLY A 26 23.46 4.27 -3.49
C GLY A 26 21.96 3.97 -3.49
N ILE A 27 21.36 3.89 -4.68
CA ILE A 27 19.92 3.61 -4.82
C ILE A 27 19.52 2.28 -4.19
N PHE A 28 20.30 1.22 -4.42
CA PHE A 28 20.02 -0.10 -3.87
C PHE A 28 20.05 -0.11 -2.35
N ARG A 29 21.01 0.58 -1.72
CA ARG A 29 21.05 0.68 -0.25
C ARG A 29 19.83 1.40 0.30
N ARG A 30 19.37 2.48 -0.35
CA ARG A 30 18.14 3.18 0.06
C ARG A 30 16.89 2.30 -0.14
N PHE A 31 16.82 1.58 -1.25
CA PHE A 31 15.72 0.67 -1.53
C PHE A 31 15.64 -0.47 -0.51
N PHE A 32 16.74 -1.20 -0.28
CA PHE A 32 16.77 -2.29 0.69
C PHE A 32 16.59 -1.81 2.14
N SER A 33 17.05 -0.59 2.47
CA SER A 33 16.78 0.03 3.78
C SER A 33 15.28 0.21 3.97
N PHE A 34 14.59 0.74 2.96
CA PHE A 34 13.15 0.92 2.99
C PHE A 34 12.40 -0.43 3.08
N VAL A 35 12.88 -1.47 2.40
CA VAL A 35 12.32 -2.83 2.49
C VAL A 35 12.45 -3.38 3.92
N ILE A 36 13.61 -3.23 4.57
CA ILE A 36 13.79 -3.67 5.97
C ILE A 36 12.86 -2.91 6.90
N ASP A 37 12.75 -1.59 6.75
CA ASP A 37 11.84 -0.77 7.54
C ASP A 37 10.36 -1.14 7.29
N ALA A 38 10.00 -1.50 6.05
CA ALA A 38 8.67 -1.99 5.73
C ALA A 38 8.36 -3.32 6.44
N VAL A 39 9.33 -4.23 6.56
CA VAL A 39 9.17 -5.47 7.35
C VAL A 39 8.96 -5.15 8.83
N VAL A 40 9.74 -4.23 9.40
CA VAL A 40 9.58 -3.80 10.81
C VAL A 40 8.18 -3.22 11.05
N LEU A 41 7.74 -2.31 10.18
CA LEU A 41 6.40 -1.71 10.27
C LEU A 41 5.29 -2.75 10.08
N ASN A 42 5.51 -3.75 9.23
CA ASN A 42 4.55 -4.82 9.01
C ASN A 42 4.41 -5.72 10.25
N VAL A 43 5.53 -6.08 10.89
CA VAL A 43 5.51 -6.82 12.17
C VAL A 43 4.80 -6.03 13.27
N LEU A 44 5.06 -4.72 13.37
CA LEU A 44 4.37 -3.86 14.32
C LEU A 44 2.85 -3.79 14.00
N GLY A 45 2.50 -3.63 12.73
CA GLY A 45 1.12 -3.65 12.27
C GLY A 45 0.41 -4.98 12.49
N LEU A 46 1.12 -6.10 12.42
CA LEU A 46 0.62 -7.44 12.76
C LEU A 46 0.27 -7.55 14.24
N ILE A 47 1.15 -7.09 15.13
CA ILE A 47 0.92 -7.10 16.58
C ILE A 47 -0.31 -6.26 16.93
N ILE A 48 -0.37 -5.02 16.42
CA ILE A 48 -1.49 -4.11 16.65
C ILE A 48 -2.78 -4.69 16.06
N GLY A 49 -2.68 -5.23 14.85
CA GLY A 49 -3.77 -5.88 14.14
C GLY A 49 -4.37 -7.09 14.85
N ALA A 50 -3.52 -7.88 15.51
CA ALA A 50 -3.97 -9.04 16.29
C ALA A 50 -4.74 -8.62 17.55
N VAL A 51 -4.32 -7.53 18.21
CA VAL A 51 -4.93 -7.04 19.45
C VAL A 51 -6.19 -6.21 19.19
N PHE A 52 -6.20 -5.37 18.15
CA PHE A 52 -7.25 -4.39 17.87
C PHE A 52 -8.03 -4.68 16.58
N PHE A 53 -8.15 -5.95 16.18
CA PHE A 53 -8.69 -6.35 14.88
C PHE A 53 -10.07 -5.72 14.61
N ASP A 54 -11.01 -5.91 15.53
CA ASP A 54 -12.41 -5.50 15.33
C ASP A 54 -12.56 -3.97 15.37
N GLN A 55 -11.78 -3.29 16.21
CA GLN A 55 -11.72 -1.83 16.28
C GLN A 55 -11.16 -1.24 14.98
N LEU A 56 -10.05 -1.81 14.47
CA LEU A 56 -9.45 -1.39 13.20
C LEU A 56 -10.39 -1.67 12.03
N ALA A 57 -11.13 -2.78 12.05
CA ALA A 57 -12.11 -3.11 11.02
C ALA A 57 -13.31 -2.16 11.05
N GLY A 58 -13.75 -1.74 12.24
CA GLY A 58 -14.79 -0.72 12.42
C GLY A 58 -14.39 0.65 11.88
N LEU A 59 -13.12 1.03 12.00
CA LEU A 59 -12.58 2.30 11.49
C LEU A 59 -12.54 2.37 9.96
N GLY A 60 -12.54 1.24 9.25
CA GLY A 60 -12.49 1.19 7.79
C GLY A 60 -11.29 1.98 7.24
N ILE A 61 -11.56 2.95 6.35
CA ILE A 61 -10.52 3.80 5.73
C ILE A 61 -9.69 4.62 6.74
N TRP A 62 -10.27 4.94 7.91
CA TRP A 62 -9.61 5.75 8.93
C TRP A 62 -8.48 5.00 9.63
N ALA A 63 -8.45 3.66 9.56
CA ALA A 63 -7.34 2.85 10.06
C ALA A 63 -6.00 3.19 9.38
N ARG A 64 -6.03 3.74 8.16
CA ARG A 64 -4.81 4.24 7.47
C ARG A 64 -4.19 5.46 8.15
N LEU A 65 -4.99 6.31 8.79
CA LEU A 65 -4.42 7.43 9.57
C LEU A 65 -3.64 6.92 10.77
N ILE A 66 -4.11 5.85 11.41
CA ILE A 66 -3.38 5.19 12.50
C ILE A 66 -2.05 4.64 11.97
N GLY A 67 -2.07 3.93 10.84
CA GLY A 67 -0.83 3.44 10.22
C GLY A 67 0.11 4.56 9.79
N LEU A 68 -0.41 5.69 9.31
CA LEU A 68 0.38 6.88 8.97
C LEU A 68 1.07 7.46 10.21
N VAL A 69 0.35 7.58 11.33
CA VAL A 69 0.91 8.04 12.60
C VAL A 69 2.00 7.09 13.08
N ILE A 70 1.73 5.78 13.10
CA ILE A 70 2.72 4.76 13.52
C ILE A 70 3.98 4.84 12.66
N ALA A 71 3.83 4.86 11.34
CA ALA A 71 4.98 4.91 10.43
C ALA A 71 5.76 6.22 10.54
N THR A 72 5.06 7.34 10.68
CA THR A 72 5.67 8.67 10.88
C THR A 72 6.45 8.72 12.19
N LEU A 73 5.88 8.18 13.28
CA LEU A 73 6.55 8.11 14.57
C LEU A 73 7.76 7.18 14.52
N TYR A 74 7.65 5.98 13.94
CA TYR A 74 8.77 5.06 13.81
C TYR A 74 9.93 5.71 13.02
N ILE A 75 9.69 6.19 11.81
CA ILE A 75 10.75 6.76 10.95
C ILE A 75 11.23 8.10 11.51
N GLY A 76 10.33 8.97 11.97
CA GLY A 76 10.66 10.31 12.44
C GLY A 76 11.33 10.34 13.82
N LEU A 77 11.03 9.40 14.70
CA LEU A 77 11.78 9.28 15.95
C LEU A 77 13.17 8.70 15.68
N THR A 78 13.27 7.60 14.94
CA THR A 78 14.55 6.90 14.69
C THR A 78 15.52 7.71 13.84
N THR A 79 15.04 8.48 12.86
CA THR A 79 15.89 9.36 12.04
C THR A 79 16.16 10.74 12.67
N SER A 80 15.76 10.95 13.92
CA SER A 80 16.10 12.17 14.65
C SER A 80 17.47 12.06 15.32
N LYS A 81 18.09 13.22 15.59
CA LYS A 81 19.32 13.35 16.38
C LYS A 81 19.26 12.59 17.72
N ARG A 82 18.09 12.52 18.36
CA ARG A 82 17.93 11.86 19.66
C ARG A 82 18.07 10.33 19.59
N TRP A 83 17.86 9.74 18.42
CA TRP A 83 17.86 8.28 18.24
C TRP A 83 18.93 7.80 17.24
N GLY A 84 19.93 8.65 16.99
CA GLY A 84 21.10 8.31 16.18
C GLY A 84 20.88 8.45 14.67
N ALA A 85 19.88 9.24 14.24
CA ALA A 85 19.69 9.70 12.86
C ALA A 85 19.65 8.58 11.79
N CYS A 86 19.21 7.38 12.18
CA CYS A 86 19.09 6.22 11.31
C CYS A 86 17.93 5.32 11.76
N THR A 87 17.12 4.85 10.81
CA THR A 87 16.16 3.75 11.04
C THR A 87 16.90 2.42 11.24
N LEU A 88 16.18 1.36 11.63
CA LEU A 88 16.77 0.02 11.70
C LEU A 88 17.26 -0.46 10.32
N GLY A 89 16.49 -0.22 9.26
CA GLY A 89 16.91 -0.54 7.89
C GLY A 89 18.12 0.26 7.43
N GLN A 90 18.19 1.54 7.80
CA GLN A 90 19.33 2.39 7.49
C GLN A 90 20.58 1.95 8.25
N ARG A 91 20.44 1.62 9.53
CA ARG A 91 21.53 1.09 10.35
C ARG A 91 22.09 -0.22 9.79
N ALA A 92 21.22 -1.12 9.35
CA ALA A 92 21.62 -2.38 8.72
C ALA A 92 22.44 -2.19 7.43
N LEU A 93 22.30 -1.04 6.76
CA LEU A 93 22.98 -0.73 5.50
C LEU A 93 23.98 0.42 5.59
N GLU A 94 24.37 0.80 6.82
CA GLU A 94 25.34 1.86 7.12
C GLU A 94 24.95 3.20 6.50
N LEU A 95 23.69 3.59 6.67
CA LEU A 95 23.13 4.84 6.18
C LEU A 95 22.76 5.75 7.35
N ARG A 96 22.93 7.06 7.13
CA ARG A 96 22.55 8.11 8.08
C ARG A 96 21.88 9.27 7.39
N VAL A 97 20.93 9.90 8.09
CA VAL A 97 20.21 11.10 7.63
C VAL A 97 20.84 12.34 8.25
N VAL A 98 21.34 13.25 7.42
CA VAL A 98 21.98 14.51 7.84
C VAL A 98 21.51 15.68 7.00
N ASP A 99 21.78 16.90 7.43
CA ASP A 99 21.57 18.11 6.64
C ASP A 99 22.79 18.48 5.77
N ALA A 100 22.70 19.61 5.06
CA ALA A 100 23.78 20.08 4.20
C ALA A 100 25.08 20.44 4.94
N ARG A 101 25.04 20.67 6.26
CA ARG A 101 26.20 20.98 7.09
C ARG A 101 26.87 19.73 7.64
N GLY A 102 26.25 18.56 7.46
CA GLY A 102 26.68 17.31 8.10
C GLY A 102 26.12 17.14 9.51
N ASP A 103 25.12 17.94 9.90
CA ASP A 103 24.47 17.84 11.19
C ASP A 103 23.27 16.89 11.12
N GLU A 104 23.02 16.16 12.22
CA GLU A 104 21.84 15.33 12.36
C GLU A 104 20.55 16.17 12.45
N LEU A 105 19.45 15.64 11.92
CA LEU A 105 18.19 16.37 11.89
C LEU A 105 17.57 16.53 13.29
N PRO A 106 17.08 17.73 13.65
CA PRO A 106 16.25 17.90 14.84
C PRO A 106 14.92 17.15 14.69
N LEU A 107 14.31 16.80 15.82
CA LEU A 107 13.10 15.98 15.88
C LEU A 107 11.97 16.49 14.97
N GLY A 108 11.66 17.79 14.99
CA GLY A 108 10.58 18.36 14.16
C GLY A 108 10.83 18.21 12.66
N LYS A 109 12.07 18.42 12.19
CA LYS A 109 12.42 18.21 10.77
C LYS A 109 12.35 16.72 10.41
N SER A 110 12.78 15.84 11.30
CA SER A 110 12.72 14.39 11.05
C SER A 110 11.27 13.87 10.99
N LEU A 111 10.39 14.34 11.88
CA LEU A 111 8.95 14.02 11.82
C LEU A 111 8.28 14.56 10.55
N LEU A 112 8.56 15.80 10.15
CA LEU A 112 8.05 16.36 8.90
C LEU A 112 8.54 15.54 7.69
N ARG A 113 9.82 15.17 7.67
CA ARG A 113 10.42 14.32 6.65
C ARG A 113 9.69 12.97 6.57
N ALA A 114 9.48 12.31 7.72
CA ALA A 114 8.79 11.03 7.80
C ALA A 114 7.32 11.13 7.34
N PHE A 115 6.62 12.19 7.75
CA PHE A 115 5.24 12.45 7.36
C PHE A 115 5.10 12.62 5.84
N VAL A 116 5.93 13.47 5.22
CA VAL A 116 5.94 13.69 3.76
C VAL A 116 6.34 12.42 3.01
N LEU A 117 7.25 11.61 3.59
CA LEU A 117 7.61 10.33 3.01
C LEU A 117 6.43 9.36 3.06
N MET A 118 5.80 9.15 4.21
CA MET A 118 4.80 8.09 4.39
C MET A 118 3.42 8.42 3.84
N THR A 119 3.03 9.70 3.81
CA THR A 119 1.69 10.12 3.39
C THR A 119 1.30 9.58 2.01
N PRO A 120 2.12 9.76 0.95
CA PRO A 120 1.79 9.21 -0.37
C PRO A 120 1.72 7.68 -0.38
N PHE A 121 2.53 6.97 0.41
CA PHE A 121 2.54 5.49 0.37
C PHE A 121 1.40 4.86 1.18
N VAL A 122 1.04 5.46 2.32
CA VAL A 122 -0.02 4.94 3.21
C VAL A 122 -1.40 5.32 2.71
N LEU A 123 -1.55 6.52 2.13
CA LEU A 123 -2.84 7.04 1.68
C LEU A 123 -3.13 6.75 0.19
N CYS A 124 -2.11 6.48 -0.64
CA CYS A 124 -2.34 6.00 -2.01
C CYS A 124 -2.89 4.57 -1.98
N GLY A 125 -4.07 4.35 -2.57
CA GLY A 125 -4.72 3.04 -2.58
C GLY A 125 -6.12 3.06 -2.00
N THR A 126 -6.76 4.22 -1.90
CA THR A 126 -8.21 4.33 -1.64
C THR A 126 -9.05 3.92 -2.86
N ALA A 127 -8.50 3.92 -4.09
CA ALA A 127 -9.27 3.67 -5.31
C ALA A 127 -8.55 2.80 -6.37
N MET A 128 -7.89 1.72 -5.94
CA MET A 128 -7.75 0.60 -6.86
C MET A 128 -9.09 -0.13 -6.88
N ILE A 129 -9.79 -0.02 -8.01
CA ILE A 129 -11.13 -0.56 -8.28
C ILE A 129 -12.21 0.38 -7.74
N LEU A 130 -12.81 1.19 -8.61
CA LEU A 130 -14.25 1.35 -8.75
C LEU A 130 -14.50 2.46 -9.78
N LYS A 131 -15.15 2.08 -10.88
CA LYS A 131 -15.83 3.02 -11.80
C LYS A 131 -16.85 3.90 -11.05
N ASP A 132 -17.11 3.62 -9.78
CA ASP A 132 -18.14 4.20 -8.93
C ASP A 132 -17.59 5.06 -7.77
N ALA A 133 -16.27 5.18 -7.58
CA ALA A 133 -15.72 6.05 -6.54
C ALA A 133 -16.03 7.53 -6.85
N PRO A 134 -16.35 8.38 -5.85
CA PRO A 134 -16.60 9.80 -6.07
C PRO A 134 -15.36 10.52 -6.62
N LEU A 135 -15.59 11.58 -7.41
CA LEU A 135 -14.53 12.30 -8.13
C LEU A 135 -13.37 12.73 -7.21
N TRP A 136 -13.68 13.26 -6.02
CA TRP A 136 -12.66 13.74 -5.09
C TRP A 136 -11.70 12.63 -4.60
N GLN A 137 -12.19 11.40 -4.42
CA GLN A 137 -11.35 10.26 -4.04
C GLN A 137 -10.41 9.87 -5.17
N ARG A 138 -10.89 9.86 -6.41
CA ARG A 138 -10.05 9.57 -7.59
C ARG A 138 -8.95 10.61 -7.77
N VAL A 139 -9.29 11.90 -7.61
CA VAL A 139 -8.30 12.98 -7.65
C VAL A 139 -7.28 12.80 -6.54
N PHE A 140 -7.74 12.53 -5.31
CA PHE A 140 -6.87 12.32 -4.16
C PHE A 140 -5.89 11.16 -4.36
N ASP A 141 -6.39 9.99 -4.80
CA ASP A 141 -5.55 8.83 -5.11
C ASP A 141 -4.56 9.09 -6.23
N GLY A 142 -5.00 9.75 -7.29
CA GLY A 142 -4.15 10.12 -8.41
C GLY A 142 -3.00 11.05 -7.98
N VAL A 143 -3.28 12.01 -7.11
CA VAL A 143 -2.28 12.90 -6.53
C VAL A 143 -1.33 12.14 -5.61
N MET A 144 -1.82 11.31 -4.69
CA MET A 144 -0.98 10.53 -3.77
C MET A 144 -0.10 9.52 -4.53
N GLY A 145 -0.66 8.81 -5.51
CA GLY A 145 0.10 7.92 -6.38
C GLY A 145 1.15 8.67 -7.20
N GLY A 146 0.79 9.83 -7.74
CA GLY A 146 1.72 10.72 -8.43
C GLY A 146 2.88 11.20 -7.55
N LEU A 147 2.61 11.55 -6.29
CA LEU A 147 3.64 11.96 -5.33
C LEU A 147 4.58 10.79 -4.95
N ALA A 148 4.04 9.58 -4.82
CA ALA A 148 4.83 8.37 -4.58
C ALA A 148 5.74 8.07 -5.78
N VAL A 149 5.20 8.06 -7.01
CA VAL A 149 5.96 7.84 -8.25
C VAL A 149 6.98 8.96 -8.47
N GLY A 150 6.61 10.22 -8.22
CA GLY A 150 7.51 11.37 -8.31
C GLY A 150 8.68 11.27 -7.32
N SER A 151 8.44 10.76 -6.12
CA SER A 151 9.49 10.48 -5.15
C SER A 151 10.48 9.41 -5.63
N LEU A 152 9.98 8.35 -6.29
CA LEU A 152 10.83 7.33 -6.92
C LEU A 152 11.61 7.88 -8.12
N TYR A 153 10.96 8.70 -8.96
CA TYR A 153 11.61 9.40 -10.06
C TYR A 153 12.80 10.21 -9.57
N LEU A 154 12.63 11.00 -8.50
CA LEU A 154 13.73 11.76 -7.92
C LEU A 154 14.85 10.84 -7.44
N LEU A 155 14.53 9.76 -6.74
CA LEU A 155 15.53 8.82 -6.24
C LEU A 155 16.38 8.19 -7.37
N VAL A 156 15.75 7.89 -8.52
CA VAL A 156 16.40 7.25 -9.68
C VAL A 156 17.17 8.25 -10.56
N ILE A 157 16.54 9.38 -10.86
CA ILE A 157 17.01 10.31 -11.89
C ILE A 157 17.89 11.43 -11.30
N ASN A 158 17.57 11.94 -10.10
CA ASN A 158 18.41 12.92 -9.42
C ASN A 158 19.66 12.24 -8.83
N ARG A 159 20.57 11.78 -9.70
CA ARG A 159 21.78 11.04 -9.28
C ARG A 159 22.77 11.89 -8.48
N ARG A 160 22.68 13.23 -8.58
CA ARG A 160 23.58 14.18 -7.89
C ARG A 160 23.35 14.17 -6.39
N THR A 161 22.09 14.33 -5.95
CA THR A 161 21.75 14.38 -4.51
C THR A 161 20.98 13.16 -4.02
N ARG A 162 20.30 12.45 -4.93
CA ARG A 162 19.40 11.32 -4.67
C ARG A 162 18.36 11.62 -3.57
N GLN A 163 18.00 12.88 -3.43
CA GLN A 163 16.97 13.33 -2.50
C GLN A 163 15.59 12.99 -3.06
N GLY A 164 14.77 12.28 -2.28
CA GLY A 164 13.34 12.18 -2.56
C GLY A 164 12.59 13.46 -2.19
N LEU A 165 11.28 13.52 -2.45
CA LEU A 165 10.47 14.70 -2.14
C LEU A 165 10.56 15.09 -0.64
N HIS A 166 10.50 14.09 0.24
CA HIS A 166 10.65 14.25 1.68
C HIS A 166 12.02 14.81 2.10
N ASP A 167 13.08 14.41 1.41
CA ASP A 167 14.44 14.91 1.64
C ASP A 167 14.54 16.37 1.20
N LEU A 168 13.95 16.73 0.05
CA LEU A 168 13.94 18.11 -0.46
C LEU A 168 13.17 19.08 0.46
N VAL A 169 12.00 18.66 0.96
CA VAL A 169 11.18 19.48 1.88
C VAL A 169 11.94 19.82 3.15
N THR A 170 12.80 18.92 3.62
CA THR A 170 13.50 19.07 4.90
C THR A 170 14.97 19.45 4.77
N GLY A 171 15.49 19.56 3.54
CA GLY A 171 16.90 19.79 3.25
C GLY A 171 17.80 18.64 3.71
N ALA A 172 17.25 17.43 3.81
CA ALA A 172 17.93 16.25 4.32
C ALA A 172 18.65 15.49 3.22
N PHE A 173 19.70 14.78 3.59
CA PHE A 173 20.50 13.91 2.74
C PHE A 173 20.67 12.57 3.44
N VAL A 174 20.68 11.49 2.67
CA VAL A 174 21.08 10.17 3.18
C VAL A 174 22.45 9.84 2.62
N VAL A 175 23.39 9.73 3.55
CA VAL A 175 24.82 9.55 3.30
C VAL A 175 25.28 8.23 3.93
N ARG A 176 26.49 7.82 3.63
CA ARG A 176 27.11 6.66 4.29
C ARG A 176 27.58 7.03 5.70
N GLU A 177 27.41 6.08 6.61
CA GLU A 177 27.78 6.19 8.03
C GLU A 177 29.25 6.58 8.25
N ASP A 178 30.16 6.27 7.34
CA ASP A 178 31.58 6.62 7.45
C ASP A 178 31.89 8.07 7.03
N THR A 179 30.93 8.80 6.47
CA THR A 179 31.17 10.11 5.82
C THR A 179 30.23 11.24 6.25
N TRP A 180 29.41 11.03 7.29
CA TRP A 180 28.33 11.96 7.63
C TRP A 180 28.80 13.30 8.19
N HIS A 181 29.98 13.35 8.80
CA HIS A 181 30.55 14.55 9.43
C HIS A 181 31.03 15.61 8.43
N TYR A 182 31.15 15.27 7.15
CA TYR A 182 31.67 16.21 6.16
C TYR A 182 30.55 17.12 5.64
N PRO A 183 30.78 18.45 5.54
CA PRO A 183 29.78 19.36 4.98
C PRO A 183 29.61 19.16 3.47
N MET A 184 28.44 19.54 2.95
CA MET A 184 28.05 19.43 1.54
C MET A 184 27.80 20.81 0.90
N PRO A 185 28.82 21.69 0.82
CA PRO A 185 28.64 23.02 0.26
C PRO A 185 28.26 22.95 -1.23
N GLY A 186 27.24 23.72 -1.63
CA GLY A 186 26.83 23.88 -3.04
C GLY A 186 26.12 22.67 -3.66
N VAL A 187 25.74 21.66 -2.85
CA VAL A 187 24.96 20.51 -3.34
C VAL A 187 23.47 20.88 -3.34
N SER A 188 22.95 21.26 -4.50
CA SER A 188 21.52 21.55 -4.69
C SER A 188 20.91 20.67 -5.77
N THR A 189 19.61 20.42 -5.64
CA THR A 189 18.82 19.71 -6.64
C THR A 189 18.50 20.63 -7.82
N TRP A 190 18.57 20.10 -9.04
CA TRP A 190 18.25 20.83 -10.26
C TRP A 190 16.74 21.12 -10.29
N ARG A 191 16.36 22.41 -10.30
CA ARG A 191 14.96 22.86 -10.17
C ARG A 191 13.99 22.19 -11.15
N PRO A 192 14.36 21.90 -12.41
CA PRO A 192 13.49 21.20 -13.35
C PRO A 192 13.01 19.83 -12.92
N HIS A 193 13.70 19.13 -12.00
CA HIS A 193 13.17 17.91 -11.41
C HIS A 193 11.79 18.12 -10.76
N LEU A 194 11.53 19.29 -10.18
CA LEU A 194 10.22 19.60 -9.60
C LEU A 194 9.13 19.76 -10.66
N TYR A 195 9.46 20.29 -11.85
CA TYR A 195 8.50 20.35 -12.97
C TYR A 195 8.17 18.94 -13.49
N TYR A 196 9.16 18.04 -13.57
CA TYR A 196 8.91 16.64 -13.93
C TYR A 196 8.04 15.92 -12.89
N VAL A 197 8.29 16.15 -11.59
CA VAL A 197 7.44 15.61 -10.52
C VAL A 197 6.01 16.15 -10.63
N ALA A 198 5.83 17.45 -10.87
CA ALA A 198 4.50 18.03 -11.09
C ALA A 198 3.80 17.40 -12.31
N GLY A 199 4.52 17.22 -13.42
CA GLY A 199 4.00 16.52 -14.60
C GLY A 199 3.58 15.08 -14.31
N ILE A 200 4.39 14.32 -13.56
CA ILE A 200 4.05 12.96 -13.12
C ILE A 200 2.76 12.96 -12.29
N VAL A 201 2.62 13.90 -11.35
CA VAL A 201 1.40 14.03 -10.52
C VAL A 201 0.17 14.29 -11.38
N VAL A 202 0.26 15.21 -12.35
CA VAL A 202 -0.84 15.51 -13.27
C VAL A 202 -1.20 14.30 -14.13
N ILE A 203 -0.20 13.59 -14.66
CA ILE A 203 -0.41 12.38 -15.47
C ILE A 203 -1.06 11.28 -14.63
N CYS A 204 -0.57 10.99 -13.43
CA CYS A 204 -1.16 9.98 -12.55
C CYS A 204 -2.61 10.33 -12.19
N ALA A 205 -2.90 11.59 -11.90
CA ALA A 205 -4.27 12.06 -11.66
C ALA A 205 -5.16 11.85 -12.90
N ALA A 206 -4.70 12.23 -14.09
CA ALA A 206 -5.45 12.04 -15.33
C ALA A 206 -5.71 10.55 -15.64
N VAL A 207 -4.72 9.68 -15.39
CA VAL A 207 -4.85 8.23 -15.58
C VAL A 207 -5.93 7.66 -14.66
N VAL A 208 -5.91 8.00 -13.36
CA VAL A 208 -6.94 7.54 -12.41
C VAL A 208 -8.32 8.10 -12.76
N LEU A 209 -8.39 9.36 -13.21
CA LEU A 209 -9.63 10.00 -13.63
C LEU A 209 -10.24 9.38 -14.89
N SER A 210 -9.42 8.91 -15.83
CA SER A 210 -9.91 8.24 -17.05
C SER A 210 -10.60 6.90 -16.78
N GLY A 211 -10.53 6.39 -15.54
CA GLY A 211 -11.07 5.08 -15.19
C GLY A 211 -10.26 3.93 -15.81
N PHE A 212 -9.06 4.22 -16.33
CA PHE A 212 -8.16 3.19 -16.82
C PHE A 212 -7.85 2.23 -15.66
N PRO A 213 -8.07 0.92 -15.83
CA PRO A 213 -7.77 -0.05 -14.79
C PRO A 213 -6.26 -0.18 -14.66
N VAL A 214 -5.64 0.73 -13.89
CA VAL A 214 -4.27 0.52 -13.44
C VAL A 214 -4.36 -0.60 -12.41
N ALA A 215 -4.07 -1.84 -12.79
CA ALA A 215 -3.95 -2.93 -11.84
C ALA A 215 -2.48 -3.02 -11.41
N VAL A 216 -2.05 -2.18 -10.46
CA VAL A 216 -0.74 -2.42 -9.83
C VAL A 216 -0.90 -3.58 -8.86
N ARG A 217 -0.84 -4.81 -9.38
CA ARG A 217 -0.83 -6.03 -8.56
C ARG A 217 0.55 -6.18 -7.92
N PHE A 218 0.85 -5.34 -6.93
CA PHE A 218 1.86 -5.75 -5.94
C PHE A 218 1.30 -6.96 -5.20
N ALA A 219 2.04 -8.07 -5.23
CA ALA A 219 1.64 -9.36 -4.68
C ALA A 219 0.90 -9.20 -3.34
N GLY A 220 -0.37 -9.62 -3.31
CA GLY A 220 -1.20 -9.67 -2.09
C GLY A 220 -2.01 -8.41 -1.73
N LEU A 221 -1.96 -7.30 -2.48
CA LEU A 221 -2.53 -6.01 -2.05
C LEU A 221 -3.89 -5.60 -2.67
N SER A 222 -4.81 -6.51 -3.00
CA SER A 222 -6.17 -6.10 -3.44
C SER A 222 -7.29 -6.66 -2.56
N GLN A 223 -7.54 -6.00 -1.44
CA GLN A 223 -8.78 -6.11 -0.68
C GLN A 223 -9.20 -4.75 -0.10
N SER A 224 -8.88 -3.66 -0.80
CA SER A 224 -9.25 -2.29 -0.41
C SER A 224 -10.68 -1.96 -0.86
N GLN A 225 -11.64 -2.77 -0.44
CA GLN A 225 -13.08 -2.54 -0.68
C GLN A 225 -13.81 -2.16 0.62
N LEU A 226 -13.06 -1.59 1.57
CA LEU A 226 -13.55 -1.23 2.91
C LEU A 226 -14.05 0.24 3.02
N ALA A 227 -14.27 0.94 1.90
CA ALA A 227 -14.92 2.27 1.86
C ALA A 227 -16.44 2.05 1.84
N ASP A 228 -17.28 2.50 2.77
CA ASP A 228 -17.65 3.90 3.04
C ASP A 228 -17.56 4.37 4.51
N GLY A 229 -18.29 5.40 4.95
CA GLY A 229 -18.10 6.13 6.22
C GLY A 229 -18.24 5.35 7.54
N ALA A 230 -17.95 6.05 8.65
CA ALA A 230 -18.09 5.51 10.01
C ALA A 230 -19.52 5.00 10.24
N ALA A 231 -19.67 3.71 10.50
CA ALA A 231 -20.94 3.09 10.86
C ALA A 231 -21.04 2.97 12.39
N PRO A 232 -22.25 3.00 12.97
CA PRO A 232 -22.44 2.74 14.39
C PRO A 232 -21.91 1.35 14.78
N GLU A 233 -21.26 1.30 15.94
CA GLU A 233 -20.69 0.09 16.53
C GLU A 233 -21.78 -1.00 16.68
N GLY A 234 -21.52 -2.21 16.17
CA GLY A 234 -22.34 -3.40 16.44
C GLY A 234 -23.31 -3.88 15.33
N THR A 235 -23.42 -3.20 14.20
CA THR A 235 -24.21 -3.71 13.04
C THR A 235 -23.33 -4.02 11.84
N PRO A 236 -23.41 -5.23 11.24
CA PRO A 236 -22.64 -5.54 10.05
C PRO A 236 -23.19 -4.75 8.86
N VAL A 237 -22.42 -3.77 8.40
CA VAL A 237 -22.75 -2.96 7.21
C VAL A 237 -22.15 -3.62 5.98
N VAL A 238 -22.96 -3.92 4.97
CA VAL A 238 -22.50 -4.51 3.70
C VAL A 238 -21.86 -3.42 2.86
N LEU A 239 -20.58 -3.59 2.53
CA LEU A 239 -19.82 -2.65 1.71
C LEU A 239 -19.88 -3.00 0.24
N ALA A 240 -19.84 -4.29 -0.07
CA ALA A 240 -19.95 -4.76 -1.43
C ALA A 240 -20.40 -6.22 -1.47
N GLY A 241 -21.11 -6.59 -2.54
CA GLY A 241 -21.56 -7.94 -2.81
C GLY A 241 -21.38 -8.27 -4.29
N TRP A 242 -20.74 -9.39 -4.59
CA TRP A 242 -20.64 -9.94 -5.94
C TRP A 242 -21.37 -11.26 -6.00
N MET A 243 -21.97 -11.50 -7.15
CA MET A 243 -22.68 -12.73 -7.44
C MET A 243 -22.27 -13.18 -8.84
N GLU A 244 -21.74 -14.39 -8.94
CA GLU A 244 -21.44 -14.99 -10.23
C GLU A 244 -22.70 -15.65 -10.77
N THR A 245 -23.01 -15.37 -12.04
CA THR A 245 -24.17 -15.94 -12.73
C THR A 245 -23.70 -16.86 -13.85
N LYS A 246 -24.45 -17.94 -14.06
CA LYS A 246 -24.35 -18.78 -15.25
C LYS A 246 -25.71 -18.81 -15.95
N PRO A 247 -25.74 -18.91 -17.29
CA PRO A 247 -26.98 -19.20 -18.00
C PRO A 247 -27.46 -20.60 -17.60
N LYS A 248 -28.73 -20.74 -17.24
CA LYS A 248 -29.37 -22.05 -17.09
C LYS A 248 -29.32 -22.73 -18.46
N LYS A 249 -28.66 -23.88 -18.54
CA LYS A 249 -28.72 -24.69 -19.77
C LYS A 249 -30.18 -25.08 -19.95
N ALA A 250 -30.75 -24.79 -21.12
CA ALA A 250 -32.03 -25.38 -21.49
C ALA A 250 -31.87 -26.89 -21.42
N ASP A 251 -32.70 -27.56 -20.63
CA ASP A 251 -32.80 -29.02 -20.68
C ASP A 251 -33.02 -29.40 -22.14
N LYS A 252 -32.11 -30.20 -22.71
CA LYS A 252 -32.38 -30.79 -24.03
C LYS A 252 -33.63 -31.64 -23.86
N PRO A 253 -34.73 -31.38 -24.57
CA PRO A 253 -35.84 -32.32 -24.56
C PRO A 253 -35.31 -33.65 -25.12
N SER A 254 -35.23 -34.65 -24.25
CA SER A 254 -35.06 -36.04 -24.63
C SER A 254 -36.38 -36.51 -25.25
N GLY A 255 -36.49 -36.38 -26.58
CA GLY A 255 -37.63 -36.90 -27.31
C GLY A 255 -37.70 -36.31 -28.72
N GLU A 256 -37.46 -37.16 -29.73
CA GLU A 256 -37.79 -36.88 -31.12
C GLU A 256 -39.29 -36.57 -31.25
N ALA A 257 -39.64 -35.34 -31.61
CA ALA A 257 -40.97 -35.03 -32.13
C ALA A 257 -40.85 -34.06 -33.32
N LYS A 258 -41.52 -34.44 -34.42
CA LYS A 258 -41.52 -33.79 -35.74
C LYS A 258 -41.88 -32.30 -35.71
N PRO A 259 -41.35 -31.48 -36.64
CA PRO A 259 -41.61 -30.04 -36.69
C PRO A 259 -42.99 -29.73 -37.30
N THR A 260 -43.76 -28.85 -36.66
CA THR A 260 -44.93 -28.16 -37.25
C THR A 260 -44.65 -26.65 -37.25
N PRO A 261 -45.05 -25.87 -38.27
CA PRO A 261 -44.62 -24.47 -38.39
C PRO A 261 -45.69 -23.49 -37.85
N THR A 262 -45.43 -22.79 -36.75
CA THR A 262 -46.01 -21.46 -36.43
C THR A 262 -45.19 -20.75 -35.34
N PRO A 263 -45.41 -19.43 -35.10
CA PRO A 263 -44.57 -18.34 -35.57
C PRO A 263 -43.56 -17.80 -34.53
N ALA A 264 -42.55 -17.08 -35.04
CA ALA A 264 -41.64 -16.09 -34.45
C ALA A 264 -41.24 -16.19 -32.95
N PRO A 265 -39.93 -16.09 -32.62
CA PRO A 265 -39.43 -16.33 -31.27
C PRO A 265 -39.91 -15.23 -30.31
N ALA A 266 -40.64 -15.63 -29.27
CA ALA A 266 -40.70 -14.85 -28.04
C ALA A 266 -39.25 -14.63 -27.57
N LYS A 267 -38.90 -13.39 -27.23
CA LYS A 267 -37.60 -13.01 -26.65
C LYS A 267 -37.42 -13.73 -25.32
N GLY A 268 -36.99 -14.99 -25.37
CA GLY A 268 -36.67 -15.81 -24.21
C GLY A 268 -35.42 -15.27 -23.57
N GLY A 269 -35.58 -14.48 -22.50
CA GLY A 269 -34.47 -14.15 -21.62
C GLY A 269 -33.90 -15.46 -21.08
N VAL A 270 -32.61 -15.68 -21.30
CA VAL A 270 -31.91 -16.84 -20.74
C VAL A 270 -32.03 -16.77 -19.23
N GLU A 271 -32.75 -17.73 -18.63
CA GLU A 271 -32.91 -17.83 -17.17
C GLU A 271 -31.51 -17.93 -16.55
N LYS A 272 -31.19 -17.06 -15.59
CA LYS A 272 -29.86 -16.99 -14.97
C LYS A 272 -29.88 -17.73 -13.64
N ILE A 273 -28.85 -18.53 -13.38
CA ILE A 273 -28.61 -19.18 -12.08
C ILE A 273 -27.39 -18.52 -11.44
N CYS A 274 -27.52 -18.15 -10.17
CA CYS A 274 -26.44 -17.65 -9.36
C CYS A 274 -25.67 -18.81 -8.74
N VAL A 275 -24.35 -18.84 -8.94
CA VAL A 275 -23.48 -20.00 -8.64
C VAL A 275 -22.46 -19.75 -7.53
N SER A 276 -22.18 -18.49 -7.20
CA SER A 276 -21.37 -18.14 -6.04
C SER A 276 -21.69 -16.72 -5.59
N ALA A 277 -21.56 -16.44 -4.29
CA ALA A 277 -21.70 -15.09 -3.76
C ALA A 277 -20.56 -14.74 -2.80
N LYS A 278 -20.14 -13.47 -2.83
CA LYS A 278 -19.10 -12.95 -1.94
C LYS A 278 -19.52 -11.57 -1.44
N PHE A 279 -19.50 -11.40 -0.12
CA PHE A 279 -19.88 -10.15 0.54
C PHE A 279 -18.76 -9.64 1.45
N VAL A 280 -18.48 -8.35 1.36
CA VAL A 280 -17.59 -7.63 2.28
C VAL A 280 -18.45 -6.86 3.28
N LEU A 281 -18.17 -7.07 4.57
CA LEU A 281 -18.83 -6.41 5.68
C LEU A 281 -17.86 -5.43 6.36
N ARG A 282 -18.43 -4.39 6.98
CA ARG A 282 -17.78 -3.57 7.99
C ARG A 282 -18.20 -4.07 9.37
N GLY A 283 -17.21 -4.40 10.19
CA GLY A 283 -17.42 -4.92 11.54
C GLY A 283 -17.72 -6.42 11.61
N PRO A 284 -17.88 -6.96 12.82
CA PRO A 284 -18.15 -8.37 13.05
C PRO A 284 -19.56 -8.74 12.56
N GLY A 285 -19.79 -10.03 12.29
CA GLY A 285 -21.06 -10.53 11.75
C GLY A 285 -20.90 -11.70 10.77
N ILE A 286 -19.66 -12.08 10.44
CA ILE A 286 -19.38 -13.21 9.55
C ILE A 286 -19.85 -14.56 10.12
N GLU A 287 -20.12 -14.68 11.42
CA GLU A 287 -20.59 -15.91 12.07
C GLU A 287 -22.13 -16.09 12.01
N GLN A 288 -22.86 -15.11 11.46
CA GLN A 288 -24.32 -15.16 11.39
C GLN A 288 -24.78 -15.71 10.03
N GLU A 289 -25.16 -16.99 9.98
CA GLU A 289 -25.70 -17.60 8.76
C GLU A 289 -27.00 -16.90 8.28
N ALA A 290 -27.83 -16.42 9.21
CA ALA A 290 -29.05 -15.68 8.89
C ALA A 290 -28.76 -14.40 8.08
N LEU A 291 -27.64 -13.72 8.38
CA LEU A 291 -27.16 -12.58 7.62
C LEU A 291 -26.78 -13.02 6.20
N ALA A 292 -26.00 -14.09 6.06
CA ALA A 292 -25.60 -14.63 4.75
C ALA A 292 -26.82 -14.94 3.87
N LYS A 293 -27.83 -15.62 4.44
CA LYS A 293 -29.11 -15.95 3.76
C LYS A 293 -29.86 -14.71 3.30
N ARG A 294 -29.94 -13.67 4.14
CA ARG A 294 -30.59 -12.40 3.78
C ARG A 294 -29.86 -11.71 2.62
N LEU A 295 -28.54 -11.60 2.70
CA LEU A 295 -27.73 -10.91 1.69
C LEU A 295 -27.81 -11.57 0.32
N VAL A 296 -27.79 -12.91 0.28
CA VAL A 296 -27.96 -13.66 -0.95
C VAL A 296 -29.33 -13.42 -1.57
N ARG A 297 -30.41 -13.50 -0.79
CA ARG A 297 -31.77 -13.26 -1.32
C ARG A 297 -31.94 -11.85 -1.87
N ASP A 298 -31.45 -10.85 -1.15
CA ASP A 298 -31.56 -9.44 -1.56
C ASP A 298 -30.75 -9.20 -2.85
N LYS A 299 -29.54 -9.77 -2.96
CA LYS A 299 -28.68 -9.63 -4.14
C LYS A 299 -29.19 -10.43 -5.35
N ALA A 300 -29.71 -11.65 -5.15
CA ALA A 300 -30.28 -12.46 -6.21
C ALA A 300 -31.52 -11.81 -6.84
N LYS A 301 -32.36 -11.16 -6.02
CA LYS A 301 -33.48 -10.32 -6.50
C LYS A 301 -33.00 -9.15 -7.35
N GLN A 302 -31.90 -8.50 -6.95
CA GLN A 302 -31.32 -7.39 -7.71
C GLN A 302 -30.78 -7.84 -9.09
N GLU A 303 -30.14 -9.02 -9.14
CA GLU A 303 -29.54 -9.57 -10.37
C GLU A 303 -30.55 -10.34 -11.25
N GLY A 304 -31.72 -10.68 -10.71
CA GLY A 304 -32.76 -11.44 -11.41
C GLY A 304 -32.35 -12.88 -11.73
N CYS A 305 -31.72 -13.57 -10.78
CA CYS A 305 -31.28 -14.97 -10.93
C CYS A 305 -31.96 -15.91 -9.93
N GLY A 306 -32.15 -17.17 -10.33
CA GLY A 306 -32.45 -18.27 -9.41
C GLY A 306 -31.20 -18.72 -8.65
N LEU A 307 -31.35 -19.25 -7.45
CA LEU A 307 -30.24 -19.77 -6.65
C LEU A 307 -29.92 -21.21 -7.08
N ASP A 308 -28.64 -21.54 -7.24
CA ASP A 308 -28.18 -22.91 -7.48
C ASP A 308 -28.41 -23.79 -6.22
N GLU A 309 -28.47 -25.10 -6.42
CA GLU A 309 -28.41 -26.05 -5.31
C GLU A 309 -27.01 -25.95 -4.66
N ASN A 310 -26.96 -25.76 -3.34
CA ASN A 310 -25.72 -25.59 -2.58
C ASN A 310 -24.87 -24.37 -2.99
N LEU A 311 -25.46 -23.18 -2.97
CA LEU A 311 -24.74 -21.95 -3.30
C LEU A 311 -23.60 -21.66 -2.30
N PRO A 312 -22.32 -21.61 -2.73
CA PRO A 312 -21.22 -21.18 -1.88
C PRO A 312 -21.25 -19.67 -1.66
N VAL A 313 -21.19 -19.25 -0.39
CA VAL A 313 -21.28 -17.85 0.04
C VAL A 313 -20.14 -17.52 0.97
N ARG A 314 -19.32 -16.53 0.61
CA ARG A 314 -18.23 -16.04 1.46
C ARG A 314 -18.56 -14.69 2.07
N LEU A 315 -18.63 -14.62 3.39
CA LEU A 315 -18.65 -13.36 4.13
C LEU A 315 -17.23 -13.01 4.57
N MET A 316 -16.82 -11.75 4.45
CA MET A 316 -15.51 -11.29 4.90
C MET A 316 -15.55 -9.88 5.48
N TYR A 317 -14.72 -9.62 6.47
CA TYR A 317 -14.49 -8.28 7.00
C TYR A 317 -13.02 -8.12 7.38
N GLY A 318 -12.54 -6.89 7.49
CA GLY A 318 -11.13 -6.64 7.76
C GLY A 318 -10.80 -5.17 7.90
N TYR A 319 -9.51 -4.89 8.00
CA TYR A 319 -8.97 -3.54 8.11
C TYR A 319 -7.79 -3.34 7.16
N ASP A 320 -7.51 -2.07 6.85
CA ASP A 320 -6.31 -1.67 6.12
C ASP A 320 -5.66 -0.45 6.81
N MET A 321 -4.49 -0.65 7.41
CA MET A 321 -3.70 0.44 8.00
C MET A 321 -2.71 1.06 7.02
N GLY A 322 -2.67 0.62 5.77
CA GLY A 322 -1.69 1.02 4.75
C GLY A 322 -0.30 0.41 4.95
N ILE A 323 0.12 0.18 6.21
CA ILE A 323 1.35 -0.58 6.55
C ILE A 323 1.11 -2.08 6.72
N MET A 324 -0.12 -2.48 7.09
CA MET A 324 -0.55 -3.87 7.24
C MET A 324 -2.05 -4.00 7.05
N ARG A 325 -2.49 -5.17 6.58
CA ARG A 325 -3.89 -5.53 6.33
C ARG A 325 -4.24 -6.83 7.02
N GLY A 326 -5.46 -6.92 7.51
CA GLY A 326 -5.99 -8.15 8.11
C GLY A 326 -7.41 -8.39 7.61
N ALA A 327 -7.74 -9.64 7.29
CA ALA A 327 -9.08 -10.04 6.90
C ALA A 327 -9.47 -11.36 7.58
N ARG A 328 -10.72 -11.45 8.00
CA ARG A 328 -11.37 -12.67 8.46
C ARG A 328 -12.49 -13.01 7.50
N PHE A 329 -12.72 -14.30 7.26
CA PHE A 329 -13.77 -14.76 6.36
C PHE A 329 -14.45 -16.01 6.91
N ARG A 330 -15.71 -16.20 6.52
CA ARG A 330 -16.51 -17.38 6.80
C ARG A 330 -17.23 -17.81 5.52
N ASP A 331 -17.11 -19.09 5.22
CA ASP A 331 -17.79 -19.70 4.08
C ASP A 331 -19.05 -20.42 4.56
N TYR A 332 -20.13 -20.26 3.80
CA TYR A 332 -21.43 -20.89 4.00
C TYR A 332 -21.85 -21.60 2.72
N THR A 333 -22.68 -22.62 2.87
CA THR A 333 -23.42 -23.24 1.76
C THR A 333 -24.89 -22.97 2.00
N ILE A 334 -25.54 -22.26 1.08
CA ILE A 334 -26.94 -21.86 1.22
C ILE A 334 -27.77 -22.64 0.21
N GLU A 335 -28.76 -23.37 0.74
CA GLU A 335 -29.81 -24.00 -0.05
C GLU A 335 -30.91 -22.97 -0.42
N PRO A 336 -31.51 -23.08 -1.62
CA PRO A 336 -32.44 -22.11 -2.19
C PRO A 336 -33.68 -21.78 -1.33
#